data_AF-A0A7S2BUH8-F1
#
_entry.id   AF-A0A7S2BUH8-F1
#
_cell.length_a   1.000
_cell.length_b   1.000
_cell.length_c   1.000
_cell.angle_alpha   90.00
_cell.angle_beta   90.00
_cell.angle_gamma   90.00
#
_symmetry.space_group_name_H-M   'P 1'
#
loop_
_entity.id
_entity.type
_entity.pdbx_description
1 polymer ?
#
loop_
_entity_poly.entity_id
_entity_poly.type
_entity_poly.pdbx_seq_one_letter_code
_entity_poly.pdbx_strand_id
1 'polypeptide(L)'
;GGRSGSLSEGGALQFEPSIPEAEKVRQWWSKGGSTESLTALSVDNAVGGGGSRRNLKNVDLTAVRQLSDKVLEQPEIVSAVCRLALVQLQKKGETQPLYYMACTEEVEGRDGRKNTCNKRVDSSGYCPVHGQVHKTAPRFNLRCRFADFGDNAWLTTFHEAAQAVVSLTAEQAKEIESGEGGREALDAAIAARYFSQPLQLTLRAKLDSYNGESRTNVTCIDAAPAKCREHGRAMLKEIREELLV
;
A
#
# COMPACT_ATOMS: atom_id res chain seq x y z
N GLY A 1 1.40 -13.47 12.85
CA GLY A 1 2.32 -12.45 12.29
C GLY A 1 3.45 -13.17 11.62
N GLY A 2 3.64 -12.97 10.32
CA GLY A 2 4.61 -13.73 9.54
C GLY A 2 6.06 -13.38 9.87
N ARG A 3 6.96 -14.33 9.66
CA ARG A 3 8.40 -14.17 9.80
C ARG A 3 9.07 -14.53 8.48
N SER A 4 9.93 -13.62 8.00
CA SER A 4 10.84 -13.86 6.88
C SER A 4 12.24 -13.38 7.26
N GLY A 5 13.26 -13.91 6.59
CA GLY A 5 14.66 -13.52 6.79
C GLY A 5 15.31 -13.15 5.46
N SER A 6 16.28 -12.25 5.53
CA SER A 6 17.16 -11.87 4.41
C SER A 6 18.60 -11.79 4.92
N LEU A 7 19.57 -12.09 4.06
CA LEU A 7 20.99 -11.93 4.39
C LEU A 7 21.41 -10.48 4.14
N SER A 8 22.08 -9.85 5.10
CA SER A 8 22.72 -8.55 4.90
C SER A 8 24.07 -8.71 4.19
N GLU A 9 24.66 -7.62 3.71
CA GLU A 9 25.97 -7.62 3.05
C GLU A 9 27.09 -8.21 3.94
N GLY A 10 27.03 -7.98 5.25
CA GLY A 10 27.94 -8.58 6.24
C GLY A 10 27.50 -9.95 6.78
N GLY A 11 26.42 -10.53 6.24
CA GLY A 11 25.92 -11.83 6.65
C GLY A 11 26.67 -12.97 5.97
N ALA A 12 26.85 -14.08 6.69
CA ALA A 12 27.47 -15.29 6.14
C ALA A 12 26.49 -16.47 6.16
N LEU A 13 26.41 -17.21 5.05
CA LEU A 13 25.73 -18.50 4.97
C LEU A 13 26.80 -19.59 4.88
N GLN A 14 26.83 -20.47 5.88
CA GLN A 14 27.74 -21.60 5.92
C GLN A 14 26.99 -22.89 5.63
N PHE A 15 27.41 -23.60 4.59
CA PHE A 15 26.90 -24.93 4.28
C PHE A 15 27.63 -25.98 5.12
N GLU A 16 26.87 -26.96 5.61
CA GLU A 16 27.38 -28.10 6.37
C GLU A 16 28.33 -27.73 7.54
N PRO A 17 27.93 -26.82 8.44
CA PRO A 17 28.80 -26.46 9.56
C PRO A 17 28.99 -27.65 10.51
N SER A 18 30.19 -27.73 11.08
CA SER A 18 30.60 -28.75 12.05
C SER A 18 30.23 -28.42 13.51
N ILE A 19 29.31 -27.47 13.71
CA ILE A 19 28.84 -27.07 15.05
C ILE A 19 27.84 -28.08 15.63
N PRO A 20 27.77 -28.23 16.96
CA PRO A 20 26.88 -29.19 17.62
C PRO A 20 25.39 -29.03 17.26
N GLU A 21 24.92 -27.81 17.05
CA GLU A 21 23.53 -27.50 16.71
C GLU A 21 23.16 -28.07 15.34
N ALA A 22 24.06 -27.97 14.37
CA ALA A 22 23.85 -28.51 13.03
C ALA A 22 23.79 -30.03 13.03
N GLU A 23 24.59 -30.68 13.88
CA GLU A 23 24.56 -32.14 14.06
C GLU A 23 23.24 -32.61 14.66
N LYS A 24 22.71 -31.90 15.67
CA LYS A 24 21.38 -32.19 16.24
C LYS A 24 20.28 -32.11 15.19
N VAL A 25 20.30 -31.08 14.33
CA VAL A 25 19.31 -30.91 13.25
C VAL A 25 19.43 -32.02 12.21
N ARG A 26 20.67 -32.40 11.80
CA ARG A 26 20.90 -33.52 10.87
C ARG A 26 20.36 -34.84 11.41
N GLN A 27 20.63 -35.15 12.68
CA GLN A 27 20.14 -36.37 13.33
C GLN A 27 18.62 -36.38 13.48
N TRP A 28 18.01 -35.24 13.79
CA TRP A 28 16.55 -35.12 13.83
C TRP A 28 15.95 -35.35 12.43
N TRP A 29 16.52 -34.74 11.40
CA TRP A 29 16.05 -34.88 10.02
C TRP A 29 16.09 -36.33 9.52
N SER A 30 17.19 -37.04 9.80
CA SER A 30 17.36 -38.45 9.40
C SER A 30 16.49 -39.42 10.18
N LYS A 31 16.07 -39.08 11.40
CA LYS A 31 15.19 -39.90 12.26
C LYS A 31 13.68 -39.67 12.03
N GLY A 32 13.31 -39.09 10.88
CA GLY A 32 11.91 -38.88 10.49
C GLY A 32 11.44 -37.43 10.51
N GLY A 33 12.28 -36.47 10.92
CA GLY A 33 11.94 -35.04 10.81
C GLY A 33 11.66 -34.59 9.38
N SER A 34 12.22 -35.28 8.38
CA SER A 34 11.97 -35.03 6.96
C SER A 34 10.54 -35.33 6.49
N THR A 35 9.78 -36.14 7.24
CA THR A 35 8.40 -36.52 6.91
C THR A 35 7.35 -35.75 7.73
N GLU A 36 7.79 -34.90 8.64
CA GLU A 36 6.90 -34.08 9.48
C GLU A 36 6.29 -32.92 8.67
N SER A 37 5.03 -32.60 8.98
CA SER A 37 4.37 -31.44 8.37
C SER A 37 4.91 -30.13 8.95
N LEU A 38 5.55 -29.31 8.12
CA LEU A 38 6.08 -28.01 8.53
C LEU A 38 5.02 -26.91 8.42
N THR A 39 4.93 -26.06 9.45
CA THR A 39 4.08 -24.87 9.41
C THR A 39 4.82 -23.72 8.74
N ALA A 40 4.29 -23.20 7.63
CA ALA A 40 4.82 -22.00 7.00
C ALA A 40 4.73 -20.80 7.96
N LEU A 41 5.87 -20.19 8.26
CA LEU A 41 5.95 -18.96 9.05
C LEU A 41 5.79 -17.69 8.18
N SER A 42 5.92 -17.83 6.87
CA SER A 42 5.57 -16.77 5.92
C SER A 42 4.07 -16.55 5.92
N VAL A 43 3.66 -15.29 5.90
CA VAL A 43 2.25 -14.92 5.71
C VAL A 43 2.11 -14.43 4.28
N ASP A 44 1.57 -15.27 3.40
CA ASP A 44 1.14 -14.89 2.05
C ASP A 44 -0.16 -14.10 2.12
N ASN A 45 -0.15 -12.96 2.81
CA ASN A 45 -1.28 -12.03 2.79
C ASN A 45 -1.12 -11.06 1.62
N ALA A 46 -1.44 -11.56 0.44
CA ALA A 46 -1.86 -10.76 -0.71
C ALA A 46 -3.35 -10.36 -0.61
N VAL A 47 -3.91 -10.23 0.60
CA VAL A 47 -5.27 -9.70 0.83
C VAL A 47 -5.30 -8.98 2.18
N GLY A 48 -5.64 -7.69 2.15
CA GLY A 48 -6.26 -6.92 3.25
C GLY A 48 -5.62 -6.93 4.64
N GLY A 49 -5.08 -5.77 5.05
CA GLY A 49 -5.07 -5.35 6.46
C GLY A 49 -3.87 -5.79 7.32
N GLY A 50 -3.06 -4.82 7.74
CA GLY A 50 -2.39 -4.79 9.05
C GLY A 50 -1.25 -5.78 9.34
N GLY A 51 -0.86 -6.63 8.39
CA GLY A 51 0.23 -7.59 8.54
C GLY A 51 1.61 -6.98 8.31
N SER A 52 2.24 -6.45 9.37
CA SER A 52 3.67 -6.11 9.52
C SER A 52 4.61 -6.38 8.33
N ARG A 53 4.66 -5.46 7.36
CA ARG A 53 5.71 -5.36 6.33
C ARG A 53 7.00 -4.74 6.91
N ARG A 54 7.57 -5.34 7.96
CA ARG A 54 8.64 -4.72 8.78
C ARG A 54 9.97 -4.44 8.05
N ASN A 55 10.15 -4.95 6.83
CA ASN A 55 11.41 -4.83 6.07
C ASN A 55 11.24 -4.07 4.74
N LEU A 56 10.19 -3.27 4.57
CA LEU A 56 10.15 -2.38 3.40
C LEU A 56 11.27 -1.35 3.51
N LYS A 57 11.94 -1.10 2.39
CA LYS A 57 12.88 0.01 2.25
C LYS A 57 12.13 1.31 2.53
N ASN A 58 12.54 2.03 3.57
CA ASN A 58 12.04 3.37 3.84
C ASN A 58 12.74 4.35 2.91
N VAL A 59 11.97 5.20 2.25
CA VAL A 59 12.45 6.22 1.30
C VAL A 59 11.75 7.54 1.59
N ASP A 60 12.40 8.65 1.22
CA ASP A 60 11.79 9.98 1.18
C ASP A 60 11.06 10.20 -0.16
N LEU A 61 10.31 11.31 -0.27
CA LEU A 61 9.57 11.62 -1.49
C LEU A 61 10.48 12.07 -2.65
N THR A 62 11.70 12.52 -2.36
CA THR A 62 12.74 12.74 -3.37
C THR A 62 13.04 11.44 -4.11
N ALA A 63 13.31 10.35 -3.37
CA ALA A 63 13.53 9.04 -3.93
C ALA A 63 12.29 8.47 -4.62
N VAL A 64 11.07 8.73 -4.11
CA VAL A 64 9.82 8.34 -4.80
C VAL A 64 9.70 9.01 -6.17
N ARG A 65 10.05 10.30 -6.27
CA ARG A 65 10.06 11.00 -7.56
C ARG A 65 11.11 10.43 -8.51
N GLN A 66 12.32 10.17 -8.02
CA GLN A 66 13.36 9.51 -8.80
C GLN A 66 12.95 8.11 -9.28
N LEU A 67 12.18 7.36 -8.47
CA LEU A 67 11.61 6.08 -8.88
C LEU A 67 10.60 6.24 -10.02
N SER A 68 9.81 7.32 -10.04
CA SER A 68 8.86 7.58 -11.13
C SER A 68 9.54 7.99 -12.45
N ASP A 69 10.74 8.58 -12.38
CA ASP A 69 11.51 8.99 -13.56
C ASP A 69 12.29 7.82 -14.20
N LYS A 70 12.53 6.75 -13.44
CA LYS A 70 13.20 5.54 -13.94
C LYS A 70 12.21 4.61 -14.61
N VAL A 71 12.66 3.87 -15.63
CA VAL A 71 11.90 2.75 -16.19
C VAL A 71 12.30 1.49 -15.40
N LEU A 72 11.41 1.00 -14.54
CA LEU A 72 11.66 -0.20 -13.76
C LEU A 72 11.34 -1.46 -14.58
N GLU A 73 12.26 -2.42 -14.59
CA GLU A 73 12.02 -3.75 -15.17
C GLU A 73 11.11 -4.62 -14.28
N GLN A 74 11.21 -4.44 -12.96
CA GLN A 74 10.45 -5.19 -11.97
C GLN A 74 9.71 -4.24 -11.01
N PRO A 75 8.51 -4.62 -10.52
CA PRO A 75 7.80 -3.80 -9.56
C PRO A 75 8.53 -3.74 -8.21
N GLU A 76 8.61 -2.55 -7.63
CA GLU A 76 9.21 -2.32 -6.32
C GLU A 76 8.13 -1.89 -5.31
N ILE A 77 8.25 -2.35 -4.06
CA ILE A 77 7.41 -1.90 -2.96
C ILE A 77 8.30 -1.21 -1.93
N VAL A 78 7.99 0.05 -1.64
CA VAL A 78 8.72 0.89 -0.70
C VAL A 78 7.78 1.47 0.35
N SER A 79 8.34 1.95 1.46
CA SER A 79 7.61 2.64 2.52
C SER A 79 8.09 4.09 2.57
N ALA A 80 7.17 5.03 2.78
CA ALA A 80 7.51 6.45 2.93
C ALA A 80 6.72 7.05 4.09
N VAL A 81 7.38 7.89 4.90
CA VAL A 81 6.71 8.65 5.97
C VAL A 81 6.55 10.09 5.51
N CYS A 82 5.31 10.52 5.32
CA CYS A 82 4.98 11.83 4.77
C CYS A 82 3.62 12.32 5.29
N ARG A 83 3.21 13.54 4.90
CA ARG A 83 1.90 14.10 5.25
C ARG A 83 1.03 14.26 4.00
N LEU A 84 -0.28 14.08 4.17
CA LEU A 84 -1.25 14.46 3.13
C LEU A 84 -1.22 15.98 2.99
N ALA A 85 -0.86 16.47 1.81
CA ALA A 85 -0.80 17.90 1.53
C ALA A 85 -2.07 18.39 0.81
N LEU A 86 -2.59 17.59 -0.12
CA LEU A 86 -3.77 17.93 -0.90
C LEU A 86 -4.44 16.67 -1.47
N VAL A 87 -5.74 16.70 -1.71
CA VAL A 87 -6.44 15.78 -2.60
C VAL A 87 -6.86 16.55 -3.86
N GLN A 88 -6.78 15.93 -5.03
CA GLN A 88 -7.29 16.52 -6.26
C GLN A 88 -8.83 16.50 -6.24
N LEU A 89 -9.43 17.62 -5.84
CA LEU A 89 -10.89 17.80 -5.79
C LEU A 89 -11.46 18.33 -7.11
N GLN A 90 -10.62 18.94 -7.95
CA GLN A 90 -10.98 19.45 -9.26
C GLN A 90 -9.95 19.06 -10.32
N LYS A 91 -10.39 18.89 -11.57
CA LYS A 91 -9.53 18.60 -12.72
C LYS A 91 -10.05 19.34 -13.94
N LYS A 92 -9.20 20.22 -14.52
CA LYS A 92 -9.56 21.04 -15.69
C LYS A 92 -10.85 21.87 -15.50
N GLY A 93 -11.11 22.35 -14.28
CA GLY A 93 -12.31 23.14 -13.95
C GLY A 93 -13.55 22.31 -13.61
N GLU A 94 -13.50 20.99 -13.73
CA GLU A 94 -14.60 20.10 -13.36
C GLU A 94 -14.39 19.49 -11.97
N THR A 95 -15.48 19.28 -11.23
CA THR A 95 -15.46 18.55 -9.96
C THR A 95 -14.99 17.13 -10.19
N GLN A 96 -13.92 16.71 -9.51
CA GLN A 96 -13.36 15.38 -9.62
C GLN A 96 -14.17 14.40 -8.77
N PRO A 97 -14.77 13.34 -9.37
CA PRO A 97 -15.39 12.27 -8.60
C PRO A 97 -14.34 11.60 -7.70
N LEU A 98 -14.66 11.46 -6.41
CA LEU A 98 -13.74 10.91 -5.41
C LEU A 98 -13.95 9.40 -5.23
N TYR A 99 -15.18 8.94 -5.45
CA TYR A 99 -15.54 7.53 -5.41
C TYR A 99 -16.33 7.12 -6.66
N TYR A 100 -16.47 5.82 -6.85
CA TYR A 100 -17.31 5.21 -7.86
C TYR A 100 -18.08 4.03 -7.25
N MET A 101 -19.24 3.71 -7.80
CA MET A 101 -19.96 2.50 -7.39
C MET A 101 -19.25 1.27 -7.96
N ALA A 102 -18.97 0.29 -7.12
CA ALA A 102 -18.29 -0.94 -7.48
C ALA A 102 -19.13 -2.17 -7.15
N CYS A 103 -19.02 -3.20 -7.97
CA CYS A 103 -19.68 -4.48 -7.77
C CYS A 103 -19.05 -5.22 -6.58
N THR A 104 -19.89 -5.70 -5.67
CA THR A 104 -19.46 -6.46 -4.47
C THR A 104 -19.75 -7.95 -4.56
N GLU A 105 -20.20 -8.45 -5.73
CA GLU A 105 -20.38 -9.88 -5.95
C GLU A 105 -19.05 -10.64 -5.92
N GLU A 106 -19.12 -11.93 -5.60
CA GLU A 106 -17.96 -12.82 -5.59
C GLU A 106 -17.51 -13.15 -7.02
N VAL A 107 -16.20 -13.21 -7.23
CA VAL A 107 -15.54 -13.70 -8.45
C VAL A 107 -14.44 -14.67 -8.06
N GLU A 108 -14.32 -15.77 -8.81
CA GLU A 108 -13.23 -16.72 -8.62
C GLU A 108 -11.93 -16.14 -9.18
N GLY A 109 -10.92 -16.07 -8.32
CA GLY A 109 -9.56 -15.69 -8.67
C GLY A 109 -8.86 -16.79 -9.46
N ARG A 110 -7.75 -16.43 -10.12
CA ARG A 110 -6.90 -17.39 -10.85
C ARG A 110 -6.29 -18.46 -9.95
N ASP A 111 -6.23 -18.20 -8.65
CA ASP A 111 -5.78 -19.06 -7.57
C ASP A 111 -6.91 -19.93 -6.99
N GLY A 112 -8.11 -19.92 -7.59
CA GLY A 112 -9.29 -20.64 -7.10
C GLY A 112 -9.92 -20.02 -5.85
N ARG A 113 -9.43 -18.87 -5.37
CA ARG A 113 -9.96 -18.18 -4.20
C ARG A 113 -11.11 -17.26 -4.60
N LYS A 114 -12.14 -17.20 -3.77
CA LYS A 114 -13.25 -16.25 -3.95
C LYS A 114 -12.79 -14.85 -3.52
N ASN A 115 -12.87 -13.90 -4.44
CA ASN A 115 -12.54 -12.50 -4.22
C ASN A 115 -13.76 -11.61 -4.52
N THR A 116 -13.76 -10.38 -4.01
CA THR A 116 -14.77 -9.38 -4.39
C THR A 116 -14.46 -8.80 -5.77
N CYS A 117 -15.47 -8.66 -6.62
CA CYS A 117 -15.35 -8.18 -8.00
C CYS A 117 -14.65 -6.82 -8.13
N ASN A 118 -15.08 -5.82 -7.35
CA ASN A 118 -14.55 -4.45 -7.32
C ASN A 118 -14.54 -3.71 -8.66
N LYS A 119 -15.19 -4.24 -9.71
CA LYS A 119 -15.33 -3.55 -10.99
C LYS A 119 -16.33 -2.42 -10.87
N ARG A 120 -16.05 -1.31 -11.56
CA ARG A 120 -16.95 -0.16 -11.64
C ARG A 120 -18.29 -0.60 -12.24
N VAL A 121 -19.36 -0.14 -11.61
CA VAL A 121 -20.74 -0.29 -12.05
C VAL A 121 -21.19 1.03 -12.64
N ASP A 122 -21.87 0.99 -13.78
CA ASP A 122 -22.43 2.17 -14.41
C ASP A 122 -23.76 2.61 -13.77
N SER A 123 -24.37 3.67 -14.30
CA SER A 123 -25.65 4.19 -13.80
C SER A 123 -26.82 3.23 -13.99
N SER A 124 -26.72 2.26 -14.90
CA SER A 124 -27.75 1.24 -15.14
C SER A 124 -27.66 0.07 -14.16
N GLY A 125 -26.57 -0.03 -13.39
CA GLY A 125 -26.30 -1.18 -12.53
C GLY A 125 -25.54 -2.30 -13.24
N TYR A 126 -24.93 -2.04 -14.40
CA TYR A 126 -24.19 -3.03 -15.16
C TYR A 126 -22.72 -3.12 -14.71
N CYS A 127 -22.27 -4.35 -14.46
CA CYS A 127 -20.90 -4.75 -14.17
C CYS A 127 -20.33 -5.53 -15.36
N PRO A 128 -19.12 -5.24 -15.85
CA PRO A 128 -18.53 -5.94 -16.99
C PRO A 128 -18.22 -7.43 -16.74
N VAL A 129 -18.25 -7.89 -15.49
CA VAL A 129 -17.99 -9.29 -15.12
C VAL A 129 -19.27 -10.07 -14.86
N HIS A 130 -20.27 -9.43 -14.23
CA HIS A 130 -21.48 -10.10 -13.72
C HIS A 130 -22.77 -9.68 -14.43
N GLY A 131 -22.69 -8.75 -15.39
CA GLY A 131 -23.88 -8.17 -16.01
C GLY A 131 -24.64 -7.28 -15.03
N GLN A 132 -25.97 -7.41 -14.98
CA GLN A 132 -26.80 -6.63 -14.07
C GLN A 132 -26.54 -7.05 -12.61
N VAL A 133 -26.16 -6.09 -11.75
CA VAL A 133 -25.87 -6.35 -10.33
C VAL A 133 -26.70 -5.48 -9.41
N HIS A 134 -27.08 -6.04 -8.26
CA HIS A 134 -27.82 -5.32 -7.21
C HIS A 134 -26.92 -4.94 -6.04
N LYS A 135 -25.85 -5.71 -5.78
CA LYS A 135 -24.92 -5.45 -4.69
C LYS A 135 -23.78 -4.55 -5.16
N THR A 136 -23.83 -3.30 -4.71
CA THR A 136 -22.81 -2.31 -5.01
C THR A 136 -22.41 -1.53 -3.77
N ALA A 137 -21.15 -1.08 -3.73
CA ALA A 137 -20.62 -0.22 -2.68
C ALA A 137 -19.76 0.89 -3.29
N PRO A 138 -19.74 2.09 -2.70
CA PRO A 138 -18.83 3.13 -3.13
C PRO A 138 -17.37 2.73 -2.83
N ARG A 139 -16.47 2.96 -3.78
CA ARG A 139 -15.02 2.76 -3.60
C ARG A 139 -14.28 4.03 -3.99
N PHE A 140 -13.34 4.44 -3.15
CA PHE A 140 -12.48 5.58 -3.45
C PHE A 140 -11.47 5.28 -4.56
N ASN A 141 -11.15 6.31 -5.32
CA ASN A 141 -9.98 6.38 -6.18
C ASN A 141 -9.47 7.82 -6.18
N LEU A 142 -8.61 8.14 -5.21
CA LEU A 142 -8.16 9.50 -4.96
C LEU A 142 -6.80 9.75 -5.61
N ARG A 143 -6.62 10.96 -6.14
CA ARG A 143 -5.29 11.47 -6.50
C ARG A 143 -4.84 12.39 -5.37
N CYS A 144 -3.90 11.91 -4.56
CA CYS A 144 -3.43 12.60 -3.36
C CYS A 144 -2.03 13.16 -3.59
N ARG A 145 -1.78 14.39 -3.15
CA ARG A 145 -0.45 14.97 -3.02
C ARG A 145 0.05 14.73 -1.62
N PHE A 146 1.18 14.07 -1.50
CA PHE A 146 1.89 13.91 -0.24
C PHE A 146 3.13 14.78 -0.24
N ALA A 147 3.55 15.24 0.95
CA ALA A 147 4.73 16.07 1.14
C ALA A 147 5.54 15.59 2.35
N ASP A 148 6.86 15.65 2.23
CA ASP A 148 7.82 15.48 3.31
C ASP A 148 8.86 16.61 3.29
N PHE A 149 9.99 16.43 3.97
CA PHE A 149 11.04 17.45 4.05
C PHE A 149 11.79 17.65 2.73
N GLY A 150 11.82 16.65 1.84
CA GLY A 150 12.65 16.62 0.64
C GLY A 150 11.88 17.01 -0.61
N ASP A 151 10.67 16.47 -0.78
CA ASP A 151 9.85 16.76 -1.96
C ASP A 151 8.35 16.53 -1.67
N ASN A 152 7.57 16.52 -2.74
CA ASN A 152 6.17 16.18 -2.76
C ASN A 152 5.87 15.30 -3.97
N ALA A 153 4.92 14.37 -3.81
CA ALA A 153 4.56 13.44 -4.86
C ALA A 153 3.04 13.33 -4.99
N TRP A 154 2.55 13.39 -6.24
CA TRP A 154 1.18 13.05 -6.55
C TRP A 154 1.07 11.54 -6.77
N LEU A 155 0.25 10.87 -5.96
CA LEU A 155 0.09 9.43 -5.95
C LEU A 155 -1.38 9.05 -6.11
N THR A 156 -1.64 8.06 -6.97
CA THR A 156 -2.96 7.44 -7.03
C THR A 156 -3.12 6.55 -5.81
N THR A 157 -4.18 6.80 -5.04
CA THR A 157 -4.43 6.18 -3.74
C THR A 157 -5.74 5.40 -3.83
N PHE A 158 -5.63 4.08 -3.80
CA PHE A 158 -6.77 3.17 -3.95
C PHE A 158 -7.58 3.08 -2.67
N HIS A 159 -8.76 2.44 -2.76
CA HIS A 159 -9.81 2.48 -1.76
C HIS A 159 -9.35 2.33 -0.30
N GLU A 160 -8.64 1.26 0.03
CA GLU A 160 -8.23 0.96 1.41
C GLU A 160 -7.26 2.02 1.95
N ALA A 161 -6.25 2.38 1.14
CA ALA A 161 -5.30 3.43 1.49
C ALA A 161 -5.97 4.81 1.58
N ALA A 162 -6.92 5.09 0.68
CA ALA A 162 -7.64 6.36 0.63
C ALA A 162 -8.46 6.56 1.89
N GLN A 163 -9.19 5.53 2.34
CA GLN A 163 -9.97 5.58 3.59
C GLN A 163 -9.09 5.94 4.79
N ALA A 164 -7.90 5.33 4.89
CA ALA A 164 -6.95 5.64 5.95
C ALA A 164 -6.39 7.08 5.84
N VAL A 165 -6.04 7.52 4.62
CA VAL A 165 -5.47 8.84 4.34
C VAL A 165 -6.43 9.98 4.68
N VAL A 166 -7.70 9.87 4.27
CA VAL A 166 -8.72 10.91 4.55
C VAL A 166 -9.51 10.64 5.83
N SER A 167 -9.28 9.51 6.50
CA SER A 167 -9.98 9.10 7.72
C SER A 167 -11.51 9.15 7.58
N LEU A 168 -12.01 8.70 6.43
CA LEU A 168 -13.43 8.55 6.10
C LEU A 168 -13.62 7.24 5.35
N THR A 169 -14.76 6.58 5.55
CA THR A 169 -15.19 5.50 4.66
C THR A 169 -15.77 6.07 3.37
N ALA A 170 -15.87 5.25 2.31
CA ALA A 170 -16.44 5.72 1.05
C ALA A 170 -17.96 5.92 1.17
N GLU A 171 -18.59 5.14 2.05
CA GLU A 171 -19.98 5.24 2.46
C GLU A 171 -20.24 6.58 3.16
N GLN A 172 -19.42 6.94 4.16
CA GLN A 172 -19.51 8.24 4.84
C GLN A 172 -19.28 9.39 3.87
N ALA A 173 -18.31 9.29 2.96
CA ALA A 173 -18.11 10.35 1.97
C ALA A 173 -19.32 10.52 1.05
N LYS A 174 -19.93 9.42 0.61
CA LYS A 174 -21.17 9.45 -0.18
C LYS A 174 -22.33 10.06 0.59
N GLU A 175 -22.46 9.73 1.88
CA GLU A 175 -23.49 10.28 2.76
C GLU A 175 -23.32 11.79 2.96
N ILE A 176 -22.10 12.25 3.25
CA ILE A 176 -21.78 13.69 3.39
C ILE A 176 -22.08 14.43 2.07
N GLU A 177 -21.62 13.90 0.94
CA GLU A 177 -21.84 14.52 -0.38
C GLU A 177 -23.31 14.56 -0.79
N SER A 178 -24.14 13.64 -0.29
CA SER A 178 -25.58 13.60 -0.55
C SER A 178 -26.40 14.39 0.48
N GLY A 179 -25.78 14.87 1.56
CA GLY A 179 -26.41 15.55 2.68
C GLY A 179 -26.38 17.08 2.58
N GLU A 180 -26.52 17.74 3.74
CA GLU A 180 -26.47 19.19 3.86
C GLU A 180 -25.05 19.72 3.54
N GLY A 181 -24.96 20.76 2.71
CA GLY A 181 -23.68 21.30 2.21
C GLY A 181 -23.05 20.49 1.06
N GLY A 182 -23.59 19.31 0.76
CA GLY A 182 -23.25 18.50 -0.41
C GLY A 182 -21.75 18.34 -0.64
N ARG A 183 -21.30 18.65 -1.87
CA ARG A 183 -19.90 18.49 -2.25
C ARG A 183 -18.93 19.34 -1.42
N GLU A 184 -19.31 20.57 -1.07
CA GLU A 184 -18.45 21.48 -0.33
C GLU A 184 -18.18 20.97 1.09
N ALA A 185 -19.18 20.35 1.73
CA ALA A 185 -19.03 19.71 3.03
C ALA A 185 -18.02 18.55 2.98
N LEU A 186 -18.06 17.71 1.92
CA LEU A 186 -17.09 16.63 1.73
C LEU A 186 -15.67 17.19 1.49
N ASP A 187 -15.56 18.20 0.63
CA ASP A 187 -14.28 18.85 0.32
C ASP A 187 -13.66 19.46 1.59
N ALA A 188 -14.45 20.11 2.45
CA ALA A 188 -14.02 20.66 3.74
C ALA A 188 -13.59 19.55 4.72
N ALA A 189 -14.34 18.44 4.80
CA ALA A 189 -14.00 17.31 5.65
C ALA A 189 -12.66 16.66 5.24
N ILE A 190 -12.37 16.59 3.94
CA ILE A 190 -11.08 16.11 3.41
C ILE A 190 -9.97 17.13 3.69
N ALA A 191 -10.24 18.43 3.46
CA ALA A 191 -9.26 19.48 3.70
C ALA A 191 -8.83 19.57 5.17
N ALA A 192 -9.72 19.27 6.12
CA ALA A 192 -9.40 19.19 7.54
C ALA A 192 -8.34 18.11 7.87
N ARG A 193 -8.04 17.19 6.96
CA ARG A 193 -6.99 16.17 7.11
C ARG A 193 -5.63 16.61 6.60
N TYR A 194 -5.55 17.70 5.85
CA TYR A 194 -4.29 18.18 5.29
C TYR A 194 -3.31 18.53 6.41
N PHE A 195 -2.10 17.98 6.33
CA PHE A 195 -1.00 18.11 7.28
C PHE A 195 -1.29 17.71 8.74
N SER A 196 -2.48 17.17 9.02
CA SER A 196 -2.94 16.87 10.38
C SER A 196 -2.06 15.87 11.14
N GLN A 197 -1.54 14.85 10.44
CA GLN A 197 -0.68 13.82 11.03
C GLN A 197 0.29 13.23 10.00
N PRO A 198 1.47 12.72 10.43
CA PRO A 198 2.33 11.91 9.58
C PRO A 198 1.68 10.56 9.31
N LEU A 199 1.81 10.10 8.06
CA LEU A 199 1.32 8.82 7.56
C LEU A 199 2.52 8.00 7.09
N GLN A 200 2.50 6.71 7.41
CA GLN A 200 3.38 5.73 6.79
C GLN A 200 2.63 5.10 5.61
N LEU A 201 3.08 5.40 4.40
CA LEU A 201 2.52 4.87 3.16
C LEU A 201 3.27 3.61 2.75
N THR A 202 2.56 2.61 2.21
CA THR A 202 3.19 1.61 1.34
C THR A 202 2.92 1.97 -0.11
N LEU A 203 4.00 2.13 -0.86
CA LEU A 203 3.98 2.54 -2.25
C LEU A 203 4.40 1.37 -3.14
N ARG A 204 3.68 1.19 -4.26
CA ARG A 204 4.04 0.25 -5.32
C ARG A 204 4.42 1.03 -6.56
N ALA A 205 5.68 0.90 -6.96
CA ALA A 205 6.20 1.35 -8.24
C ALA A 205 6.12 0.18 -9.23
N LYS A 206 5.51 0.39 -10.39
CA LYS A 206 5.44 -0.62 -11.46
C LYS A 206 5.54 0.05 -12.83
N LEU A 207 6.06 -0.70 -13.79
CA LEU A 207 6.02 -0.29 -15.19
C LEU A 207 4.57 -0.11 -15.64
N ASP A 208 4.30 1.00 -16.29
CA ASP A 208 3.01 1.34 -16.87
C ASP A 208 3.23 1.93 -18.27
N SER A 209 2.29 1.72 -19.18
CA SER A 209 2.35 2.31 -20.52
C SER A 209 1.24 3.35 -20.64
N TYR A 210 1.62 4.61 -20.87
CA TYR A 210 0.67 5.70 -21.09
C TYR A 210 0.96 6.34 -22.44
N ASN A 211 0.00 6.31 -23.35
CA ASN A 211 0.14 6.82 -24.73
C ASN A 211 1.33 6.21 -25.50
N GLY A 212 1.69 4.96 -25.23
CA GLY A 212 2.81 4.26 -25.89
C GLY A 212 4.18 4.53 -25.27
N GLU A 213 4.29 5.46 -24.32
CA GLU A 213 5.52 5.68 -23.54
C GLU A 213 5.50 4.83 -22.27
N SER A 214 6.59 4.08 -22.05
CA SER A 214 6.78 3.29 -20.84
C SER A 214 7.30 4.19 -19.72
N ARG A 215 6.57 4.28 -18.61
CA ARG A 215 6.94 5.05 -17.43
C ARG A 215 6.63 4.28 -16.16
N THR A 216 7.37 4.53 -15.09
CA THR A 216 7.04 3.95 -13.79
C THR A 216 5.90 4.72 -13.16
N ASN A 217 4.83 4.01 -12.82
CA ASN A 217 3.71 4.56 -12.07
C ASN A 217 3.82 4.15 -10.60
N VAL A 218 3.88 5.14 -9.72
CA VAL A 218 3.90 4.93 -8.27
C VAL A 218 2.51 5.15 -7.69
N THR A 219 2.01 4.15 -6.99
CA THR A 219 0.66 4.14 -6.40
C THR A 219 0.72 3.84 -4.91
N CYS A 220 -0.14 4.49 -4.14
CA CYS A 220 -0.32 4.20 -2.72
C CYS A 220 -1.29 3.03 -2.58
N ILE A 221 -0.78 1.91 -2.07
CA ILE A 221 -1.54 0.66 -1.92
C ILE A 221 -1.96 0.40 -0.47
N ASP A 222 -1.35 1.09 0.49
CA ASP A 222 -1.69 1.03 1.90
C ASP A 222 -1.23 2.31 2.61
N ALA A 223 -1.91 2.69 3.69
CA ALA A 223 -1.56 3.84 4.50
C ALA A 223 -1.98 3.62 5.94
N ALA A 224 -1.13 4.05 6.88
CA ALA A 224 -1.43 4.02 8.30
C ALA A 224 -0.86 5.26 8.99
N PRO A 225 -1.38 5.67 10.16
CA PRO A 225 -0.72 6.66 10.99
C PRO A 225 0.74 6.25 11.25
N ALA A 226 1.67 7.17 11.05
CA ALA A 226 3.08 6.88 11.28
C ALA A 226 3.32 6.58 12.76
N LYS A 227 4.08 5.53 13.05
CA LYS A 227 4.48 5.22 14.42
C LYS A 227 5.60 6.14 14.86
N CYS A 228 5.27 7.30 15.42
CA CYS A 228 6.22 8.35 15.77
C CYS A 228 7.45 7.86 16.56
N ARG A 229 7.25 6.91 17.48
CA ARG A 229 8.36 6.32 18.27
C ARG A 229 9.33 5.49 17.42
N GLU A 230 8.82 4.67 16.51
CA GLU A 230 9.67 3.84 15.63
C GLU A 230 10.36 4.73 14.58
N HIS A 231 9.62 5.68 14.01
CA HIS A 231 10.15 6.63 13.03
C HIS A 231 11.22 7.56 13.62
N GLY A 232 10.97 8.14 14.80
CA GLY A 232 11.96 8.99 15.47
C GLY A 232 13.24 8.23 15.85
N ARG A 233 13.14 6.94 16.19
CA ARG A 233 14.33 6.09 16.41
C ARG A 233 15.12 5.87 15.13
N ALA A 234 14.45 5.69 13.99
CA ALA A 234 15.11 5.56 12.69
C ALA A 234 15.84 6.86 12.31
N MET A 235 15.17 8.02 12.43
CA MET A 235 15.79 9.32 12.17
C MET A 235 17.00 9.59 13.08
N LEU A 236 16.89 9.28 14.38
CA LEU A 236 18.01 9.44 15.32
C LEU A 236 19.19 8.52 14.97
N LYS A 237 18.91 7.34 14.41
CA LYS A 237 19.95 6.43 13.94
C LYS A 237 20.66 7.01 12.72
N GLU A 238 19.91 7.48 11.73
CA GLU A 238 20.45 8.14 10.52
C GLU A 238 21.35 9.33 10.88
N ILE A 239 20.89 10.22 11.77
CA ILE A 239 21.68 11.36 12.25
C ILE A 239 23.00 10.91 12.90
N ARG A 240 22.97 9.83 13.70
CA ARG A 240 24.18 9.31 14.34
C ARG A 240 25.16 8.71 13.34
N GLU A 241 24.65 8.04 12.31
CA GLU A 241 25.49 7.48 11.25
C GLU A 241 26.17 8.59 10.45
N GLU A 242 25.45 9.66 10.09
CA GLU A 242 26.00 10.83 9.39
C GLU A 242 27.03 11.62 10.23
N LEU A 243 26.88 11.65 11.56
CA LEU A 243 27.84 12.32 12.45
C LEU A 243 29.11 11.51 12.74
N LEU A 244 29.13 10.22 12.39
CA LEU A 244 30.29 9.33 12.59
C LEU A 244 31.16 9.20 11.32
N VAL A 245 30.73 9.81 10.22
CA VAL A 245 31.49 9.97 8.96
C VAL A 245 32.24 11.30 8.98
#